data_AF-A0A2H3BXA9-F1
#
_entry.id   AF-A0A2H3BXA9-F1
#
_cell.length_a   1.000
_cell.length_b   1.000
_cell.length_c   1.000
_cell.angle_alpha   90.00
_cell.angle_beta   90.00
_cell.angle_gamma   90.00
#
_symmetry.space_group_name_H-M   'P 1'
#
loop_
_entity.id
_entity.type
_entity.pdbx_description
1 polymer ?
#
loop_
_entity_poly.entity_id
_entity_poly.type
_entity_poly.pdbx_seq_one_letter_code
_entity_poly.pdbx_strand_id
1 'polypeptide(L)'
;MSNQTSNRSRFWRAKYARECTKSFQVQQILPYIIEVPRGPGSVIPSDRPPLKPIRSPIPILTSRSGTDGAPGEAPKDLLVGIVGAGPAGLYTAMILDDLGIKYEILEGSDRLGGRIRTHHFRSVDVKPWNYFDIGAMRYPDIPIMWRVFDLFRERLQIEDKLIPYIMNNGNQFLEYNSQRVQQKTVISDPTADWFKDCSSAGGLVPPEFINKGVDHWLSECFTPFKKLLAENWEKGCKKLMDFDQYSARTFMMLPFCIKNEDGTCFLKKEAYPNSVINWMERMNTGTGMFDTAFSEMVIDDLQFDWPTGSAMAFGGDGEEESDVSWRCLAGGSEVFIDAMVSKISVPTPKIQYNKRVTSITPTATGTKPLSVTYGSEASNEYDYVISTIPLPALRFVDLDGCNLSYAQLEGLRTLRYDSSCKVGIRFSSRWWQTLPTGSIKGGQTKTDRVVRTVVFPSYGVNDLNADAVMIASYTWSQDAARVGGLINGRHTADEQFLIDNILKDLAALHDVTFDFLKKELRDWCAWEWYSDPFTLGAFALFGPGQFSSIYPAFGQGAAGGRLLFAGEALSDQHA
;
A
#
# COMPACT_ATOMS: atom_id res chain seq x y z
N MET A 1 -32.06 40.99 -28.74
CA MET A 1 -31.92 39.72 -29.47
C MET A 1 -30.44 39.57 -29.79
N SER A 2 -29.68 38.87 -28.94
CA SER A 2 -29.32 37.44 -29.08
C SER A 2 -28.10 37.26 -30.00
N ASN A 3 -27.13 36.40 -29.77
CA ASN A 3 -26.62 35.64 -28.62
C ASN A 3 -25.41 34.85 -29.17
N GLN A 4 -24.46 34.50 -28.30
CA GLN A 4 -23.76 33.21 -28.28
C GLN A 4 -23.02 32.68 -29.53
N THR A 5 -21.67 32.61 -29.44
CA THR A 5 -20.81 31.43 -29.74
C THR A 5 -19.33 31.86 -29.58
N SER A 6 -18.78 31.93 -28.36
CA SER A 6 -18.38 30.85 -27.43
C SER A 6 -17.03 30.19 -27.81
N ASN A 7 -15.94 30.56 -27.13
CA ASN A 7 -15.43 30.00 -25.86
C ASN A 7 -14.57 28.72 -25.93
N ARG A 8 -14.11 28.25 -27.11
CA ARG A 8 -13.45 26.94 -27.19
C ARG A 8 -11.92 26.84 -27.03
N SER A 9 -11.10 27.89 -27.19
CA SER A 9 -9.64 27.69 -27.31
C SER A 9 -8.77 27.95 -26.08
N ARG A 10 -9.32 28.47 -24.97
CA ARG A 10 -8.52 28.87 -23.78
C ARG A 10 -8.41 27.84 -22.67
N PHE A 11 -9.04 26.68 -22.83
CA PHE A 11 -8.93 25.57 -21.88
C PHE A 11 -7.69 24.72 -22.12
N TRP A 12 -6.94 24.91 -23.21
CA TRP A 12 -6.04 23.87 -23.69
C TRP A 12 -4.88 23.54 -22.76
N ARG A 13 -4.41 24.39 -21.83
CA ARG A 13 -3.24 24.07 -20.96
C ARG A 13 -3.59 23.33 -19.68
N ALA A 14 -4.69 23.69 -19.02
CA ALA A 14 -5.26 22.90 -17.92
C ALA A 14 -6.02 21.68 -18.45
N LYS A 15 -6.53 21.76 -19.70
CA LYS A 15 -6.91 20.61 -20.51
C LYS A 15 -5.66 19.84 -20.94
N TYR A 16 -4.51 20.42 -21.23
CA TYR A 16 -3.31 19.67 -21.62
C TYR A 16 -2.71 19.00 -20.41
N ALA A 17 -2.66 19.62 -19.24
CA ALA A 17 -2.32 18.93 -18.00
C ALA A 17 -3.36 17.84 -17.67
N ARG A 18 -4.68 18.09 -17.79
CA ARG A 18 -5.71 17.04 -17.58
C ARG A 18 -5.75 15.96 -18.65
N GLU A 19 -5.51 16.29 -19.90
CA GLU A 19 -5.47 15.41 -21.07
C GLU A 19 -4.10 14.80 -21.22
N CYS A 20 -3.04 15.30 -20.60
CA CYS A 20 -1.74 14.65 -20.45
C CYS A 20 -1.75 13.84 -19.18
N THR A 21 -2.48 14.16 -18.11
CA THR A 21 -2.69 13.23 -16.99
C THR A 21 -3.66 12.13 -17.43
N LYS A 22 -4.74 12.45 -18.14
CA LYS A 22 -5.61 11.45 -18.79
C LYS A 22 -4.89 10.74 -19.90
N SER A 23 -4.19 11.40 -20.82
CA SER A 23 -3.42 10.71 -21.87
C SER A 23 -2.21 10.02 -21.28
N PHE A 24 -1.61 10.42 -20.17
CA PHE A 24 -0.56 9.63 -19.51
C PHE A 24 -1.21 8.41 -18.86
N GLN A 25 -2.27 8.56 -18.06
CA GLN A 25 -3.05 7.42 -17.53
C GLN A 25 -3.57 6.50 -18.65
N VAL A 26 -4.05 7.03 -19.78
CA VAL A 26 -4.57 6.29 -20.94
C VAL A 26 -3.44 5.74 -21.82
N GLN A 27 -2.33 6.46 -22.01
CA GLN A 27 -1.13 6.02 -22.76
C GLN A 27 -0.33 4.96 -22.02
N GLN A 28 -0.36 5.01 -20.69
CA GLN A 28 0.21 3.97 -19.84
C GLN A 28 -0.66 2.70 -19.77
N ILE A 29 -1.89 2.74 -20.31
CA ILE A 29 -2.80 1.60 -20.49
C ILE A 29 -2.89 1.17 -21.97
N LEU A 30 -2.44 2.02 -22.90
CA LEU A 30 -2.67 1.86 -24.35
C LEU A 30 -1.96 0.70 -25.08
N PRO A 31 -0.91 0.01 -24.58
CA PRO A 31 -0.39 -1.13 -25.35
C PRO A 31 -1.37 -2.32 -25.47
N TYR A 32 -2.50 -2.33 -24.73
CA TYR A 32 -3.38 -3.50 -24.62
C TYR A 32 -4.76 -3.38 -25.27
N ILE A 33 -5.01 -2.41 -26.14
CA ILE A 33 -6.30 -2.31 -26.85
C ILE A 33 -6.12 -2.68 -28.32
N ILE A 34 -6.31 -3.96 -28.63
CA ILE A 34 -6.56 -4.44 -30.01
C ILE A 34 -7.92 -3.89 -30.46
N GLU A 35 -7.94 -3.13 -31.55
CA GLU A 35 -9.14 -2.53 -32.13
C GLU A 35 -10.08 -3.60 -32.70
N VAL A 36 -11.36 -3.58 -32.28
CA VAL A 36 -12.46 -4.25 -32.99
C VAL A 36 -13.33 -3.17 -33.66
N PRO A 37 -13.62 -3.25 -34.98
CA PRO A 37 -14.34 -2.20 -35.69
C PRO A 37 -15.82 -2.10 -35.26
N ARG A 38 -16.31 -0.87 -35.06
CA ARG A 38 -17.72 -0.57 -34.75
C ARG A 38 -18.56 -0.53 -36.03
N GLY A 39 -19.67 -1.27 -36.04
CA GLY A 39 -20.73 -1.15 -37.05
C GLY A 39 -21.68 0.04 -36.78
N PRO A 40 -22.38 0.56 -37.81
CA PRO A 40 -23.19 1.77 -37.71
C PRO A 40 -24.63 1.45 -37.26
N GLY A 41 -25.08 2.08 -36.16
CA GLY A 41 -26.50 2.12 -35.81
C GLY A 41 -26.82 1.84 -34.34
N SER A 42 -26.58 2.79 -33.45
CA SER A 42 -27.33 2.87 -32.19
C SER A 42 -27.40 4.32 -31.70
N VAL A 43 -28.61 4.87 -31.72
CA VAL A 43 -28.96 6.20 -31.20
C VAL A 43 -29.09 6.10 -29.68
N ILE A 44 -28.42 6.99 -28.95
CA ILE A 44 -28.50 7.11 -27.49
C ILE A 44 -29.63 8.10 -27.14
N PRO A 45 -30.61 7.75 -26.27
CA PRO A 45 -31.39 8.75 -25.57
C PRO A 45 -30.54 9.33 -24.42
N SER A 46 -30.24 10.62 -24.53
CA SER A 46 -29.71 11.45 -23.46
C SER A 46 -30.74 11.56 -22.33
N ASP A 47 -30.44 11.04 -21.15
CA ASP A 47 -30.81 11.65 -19.86
C ASP A 47 -30.29 10.80 -18.69
N ARG A 48 -29.02 11.03 -18.33
CA ARG A 48 -28.52 10.94 -16.95
C ARG A 48 -27.65 12.17 -16.71
N PRO A 49 -27.81 12.90 -15.60
CA PRO A 49 -26.99 14.06 -15.34
C PRO A 49 -25.52 13.63 -15.25
N PRO A 50 -24.59 14.30 -15.95
CA PRO A 50 -23.17 14.07 -15.74
C PRO A 50 -22.84 14.33 -14.27
N LEU A 51 -21.91 13.57 -13.69
CA LEU A 51 -21.17 14.02 -12.51
C LEU A 51 -20.75 15.46 -12.81
N LYS A 52 -21.36 16.43 -12.12
CA LYS A 52 -21.04 17.83 -12.35
C LYS A 52 -19.52 17.95 -12.14
N PRO A 53 -18.75 18.44 -13.12
CA PRO A 53 -17.39 18.85 -12.86
C PRO A 53 -17.46 19.81 -11.68
N ILE A 54 -16.79 19.47 -10.58
CA ILE A 54 -16.64 20.42 -9.50
C ILE A 54 -15.94 21.63 -10.10
N ARG A 55 -16.55 22.82 -9.93
CA ARG A 55 -16.06 24.05 -10.53
C ARG A 55 -14.58 24.16 -10.17
N SER A 56 -13.71 24.11 -11.18
CA SER A 56 -12.33 24.52 -11.00
C SER A 56 -12.38 25.91 -10.38
N PRO A 57 -11.73 26.14 -9.23
CA PRO A 57 -11.68 27.47 -8.67
C PRO A 57 -11.10 28.43 -9.71
N ILE A 58 -11.67 29.63 -9.77
CA ILE A 58 -11.28 30.66 -10.74
C ILE A 58 -9.77 30.88 -10.59
N PRO A 59 -8.97 30.78 -11.67
CA PRO A 59 -7.56 31.13 -11.60
C PRO A 59 -7.45 32.59 -11.20
N ILE A 60 -6.89 32.88 -10.01
CA ILE A 60 -6.41 34.22 -9.70
C ILE A 60 -5.09 34.38 -10.45
N LEU A 61 -5.18 34.78 -11.71
CA LEU A 61 -4.09 35.45 -12.41
C LEU A 61 -4.73 36.60 -13.17
N THR A 62 -4.69 37.78 -12.55
CA THR A 62 -4.98 39.06 -13.20
C THR A 62 -4.14 39.16 -14.46
N SER A 63 -4.81 39.26 -15.60
CA SER A 63 -4.20 39.46 -16.91
C SER A 63 -3.33 40.71 -16.94
N ARG A 64 -2.02 40.57 -17.11
CA ARG A 64 -1.24 41.57 -17.83
C ARG A 64 -1.15 41.10 -19.29
N SER A 65 -1.85 41.84 -20.13
CA SER A 65 -2.02 41.65 -21.57
C SER A 65 -0.71 41.86 -22.32
N GLY A 66 -0.39 40.96 -23.25
CA GLY A 66 0.62 41.14 -24.28
C GLY A 66 0.57 39.96 -25.24
N THR A 67 0.25 40.23 -26.51
CA THR A 67 0.00 39.29 -27.60
C THR A 67 1.31 38.82 -28.25
N ASP A 68 1.41 37.52 -28.57
CA ASP A 68 1.82 36.98 -29.89
C ASP A 68 2.34 35.52 -29.81
N GLY A 69 1.51 34.59 -30.27
CA GLY A 69 1.81 33.83 -31.49
C GLY A 69 2.80 32.66 -31.51
N ALA A 70 3.57 32.36 -30.46
CA ALA A 70 4.45 31.17 -30.41
C ALA A 70 4.12 30.25 -29.22
N PRO A 71 4.43 28.94 -29.24
CA PRO A 71 4.45 28.14 -28.02
C PRO A 71 5.54 28.72 -27.11
N GLY A 72 5.14 29.64 -26.24
CA GLY A 72 6.03 30.22 -25.26
C GLY A 72 6.57 29.12 -24.35
N GLU A 73 7.88 29.14 -24.11
CA GLU A 73 8.58 28.38 -23.08
C GLU A 73 7.74 28.32 -21.79
N ALA A 74 7.88 27.23 -21.01
CA ALA A 74 7.44 27.23 -19.62
C ALA A 74 7.85 28.55 -18.97
N PRO A 75 7.04 29.18 -18.08
CA PRO A 75 7.49 30.38 -17.40
C PRO A 75 8.89 30.08 -16.86
N LYS A 76 9.90 30.87 -17.28
CA LYS A 76 11.33 30.55 -17.04
C LYS A 76 11.65 30.32 -15.55
N ASP A 77 10.72 30.71 -14.68
CA ASP A 77 10.80 30.70 -13.23
C ASP A 77 9.67 29.93 -12.53
N LEU A 78 8.95 28.99 -13.18
CA LEU A 78 8.01 28.10 -12.48
C LEU A 78 8.76 27.34 -11.38
N LEU A 79 8.25 27.36 -10.14
CA LEU A 79 8.83 26.65 -9.00
C LEU A 79 7.76 25.84 -8.26
N VAL A 80 7.98 24.53 -8.14
CA VAL A 80 7.10 23.60 -7.43
C VAL A 80 7.69 23.24 -6.07
N GLY A 81 6.89 23.35 -5.00
CA GLY A 81 7.25 22.83 -3.68
C GLY A 81 6.74 21.41 -3.53
N ILE A 82 7.63 20.45 -3.23
CA ILE A 82 7.26 19.08 -2.89
C ILE A 82 7.39 18.93 -1.38
N VAL A 83 6.32 18.52 -0.70
CA VAL A 83 6.32 18.32 0.75
C VAL A 83 6.37 16.81 1.02
N GLY A 84 7.46 16.35 1.65
CA GLY A 84 7.79 14.95 1.90
C GLY A 84 8.72 14.35 0.84
N ALA A 85 9.72 13.60 1.28
CA ALA A 85 10.71 12.91 0.44
C ALA A 85 10.62 11.38 0.56
N GLY A 86 9.39 10.86 0.71
CA GLY A 86 9.11 9.45 0.45
C GLY A 86 9.08 9.12 -1.05
N PRO A 87 8.77 7.88 -1.46
CA PRO A 87 8.74 7.46 -2.86
C PRO A 87 7.89 8.37 -3.75
N ALA A 88 6.72 8.80 -3.29
CA ALA A 88 5.84 9.67 -4.06
C ALA A 88 6.49 11.05 -4.33
N GLY A 89 7.15 11.64 -3.33
CA GLY A 89 7.86 12.92 -3.46
C GLY A 89 9.08 12.82 -4.38
N LEU A 90 9.89 11.77 -4.20
CA LEU A 90 11.06 11.52 -5.03
C LEU A 90 10.67 11.19 -6.49
N TYR A 91 9.61 10.42 -6.69
CA TYR A 91 9.12 10.10 -8.03
C TYR A 91 8.53 11.34 -8.73
N THR A 92 7.85 12.21 -7.96
CA THR A 92 7.41 13.52 -8.45
C THR A 92 8.59 14.35 -8.91
N ALA A 93 9.67 14.42 -8.12
CA ALA A 93 10.91 15.11 -8.48
C ALA A 93 11.54 14.57 -9.77
N MET A 94 11.65 13.24 -9.91
CA MET A 94 12.16 12.61 -11.15
C MET A 94 11.33 12.99 -12.38
N ILE A 95 9.99 13.05 -12.27
CA ILE A 95 9.12 13.50 -13.37
C ILE A 95 9.34 14.98 -13.68
N LEU A 96 9.46 15.83 -12.65
CA LEU A 96 9.69 17.27 -12.88
C LEU A 96 11.06 17.53 -13.50
N ASP A 97 12.09 16.76 -13.15
CA ASP A 97 13.41 16.80 -13.79
C ASP A 97 13.33 16.47 -15.29
N ASP A 98 12.65 15.38 -15.65
CA ASP A 98 12.45 14.98 -17.05
C ASP A 98 11.71 16.06 -17.87
N LEU A 99 10.81 16.79 -17.22
CA LEU A 99 10.07 17.91 -17.81
C LEU A 99 10.82 19.26 -17.76
N GLY A 100 12.00 19.33 -17.14
CA GLY A 100 12.76 20.58 -16.96
C GLY A 100 12.08 21.62 -16.06
N ILE A 101 11.21 21.19 -15.14
CA ILE A 101 10.49 22.06 -14.20
C ILE A 101 11.27 22.16 -12.89
N LYS A 102 11.53 23.39 -12.41
CA LYS A 102 12.24 23.61 -11.14
C LYS A 102 11.37 23.21 -9.95
N TYR A 103 11.98 22.60 -8.95
CA TYR A 103 11.32 22.26 -7.69
C TYR A 103 12.26 22.33 -6.49
N GLU A 104 11.67 22.29 -5.30
CA GLU A 104 12.36 22.07 -4.02
C GLU A 104 11.61 21.00 -3.22
N ILE A 105 12.33 20.14 -2.51
CA ILE A 105 11.73 19.11 -1.64
C ILE A 105 11.98 19.49 -0.18
N LEU A 106 10.90 19.56 0.60
CA LEU A 106 10.94 19.78 2.05
C LEU A 106 10.63 18.45 2.76
N GLU A 107 11.64 17.85 3.39
CA GLU A 107 11.49 16.62 4.17
C GLU A 107 11.45 16.94 5.66
N GLY A 108 10.44 16.41 6.34
CA GLY A 108 10.22 16.68 7.76
C GLY A 108 11.27 16.05 8.67
N SER A 109 11.75 14.87 8.32
CA SER A 109 12.72 14.10 9.10
C SER A 109 14.17 14.38 8.67
N ASP A 110 15.10 13.70 9.33
CA ASP A 110 16.53 13.69 9.03
C ASP A 110 16.93 12.61 8.02
N ARG A 111 15.95 11.93 7.39
CA ARG A 111 16.14 10.80 6.48
C ARG A 111 15.18 10.89 5.29
N LEU A 112 15.55 10.28 4.16
CA LEU A 112 14.68 10.12 3.01
C LEU A 112 13.92 8.78 3.04
N GLY A 113 12.96 8.60 2.13
CA GLY A 113 12.30 7.33 1.91
C GLY A 113 11.02 7.10 2.71
N GLY A 114 10.80 7.84 3.80
CA GLY A 114 9.56 7.77 4.58
C GLY A 114 9.26 6.34 5.03
N ARG A 115 8.18 5.76 4.49
CA ARG A 115 7.73 4.37 4.75
C ARG A 115 8.55 3.30 4.04
N ILE A 116 9.50 3.68 3.21
CA ILE A 116 10.56 2.77 2.77
C ILE A 116 11.69 2.94 3.75
N ARG A 117 11.89 1.91 4.58
CA ARG A 117 12.82 1.96 5.69
C ARG A 117 13.43 0.60 5.93
N THR A 118 14.75 0.53 5.81
CA THR A 118 15.54 -0.67 6.04
C THR A 118 16.32 -0.48 7.34
N HIS A 119 16.23 -1.44 8.25
CA HIS A 119 17.02 -1.43 9.48
C HIS A 119 18.24 -2.33 9.32
N HIS A 120 19.43 -1.74 9.35
CA HIS A 120 20.69 -2.46 9.43
C HIS A 120 21.14 -2.56 10.89
N PHE A 121 21.37 -3.77 11.39
CA PHE A 121 21.82 -3.96 12.77
C PHE A 121 23.29 -3.56 12.92
N ARG A 122 23.63 -2.91 14.04
CA ARG A 122 25.04 -2.60 14.35
C ARG A 122 25.77 -3.87 14.78
N SER A 123 26.96 -4.10 14.23
CA SER A 123 27.81 -5.25 14.55
C SER A 123 29.27 -4.87 14.38
N VAL A 124 30.16 -5.44 15.20
CA VAL A 124 31.61 -5.33 15.01
C VAL A 124 32.05 -6.08 13.75
N ASP A 125 31.47 -7.27 13.54
CA ASP A 125 31.62 -8.06 12.31
C ASP A 125 30.31 -7.96 11.52
N VAL A 126 30.22 -7.03 10.56
CA VAL A 126 29.03 -6.89 9.72
C VAL A 126 29.04 -8.00 8.66
N LYS A 127 28.19 -8.99 8.86
CA LYS A 127 27.93 -10.04 7.87
C LYS A 127 26.99 -9.51 6.77
N PRO A 128 27.06 -10.06 5.54
CA PRO A 128 26.04 -9.82 4.52
C PRO A 128 24.63 -10.12 5.04
N TRP A 129 23.61 -9.46 4.47
CA TRP A 129 22.19 -9.71 4.82
C TRP A 129 21.81 -9.37 6.27
N ASN A 130 22.56 -8.49 6.93
CA ASN A 130 22.32 -8.04 8.31
C ASN A 130 21.27 -6.91 8.40
N TYR A 131 20.11 -7.13 7.80
CA TYR A 131 19.03 -6.15 7.78
C TYR A 131 17.64 -6.79 7.70
N PHE A 132 16.62 -5.99 8.00
CA PHE A 132 15.24 -6.27 7.59
C PHE A 132 14.55 -4.97 7.19
N ASP A 133 13.49 -5.06 6.38
CA ASP A 133 12.67 -3.91 6.02
C ASP A 133 11.56 -3.69 7.04
N ILE A 134 11.60 -2.54 7.71
CA ILE A 134 10.53 -2.03 8.57
C ILE A 134 9.29 -1.71 7.72
N GLY A 135 9.53 -1.17 6.51
CA GLY A 135 8.51 -0.74 5.56
C GLY A 135 8.15 -1.78 4.51
N ALA A 136 8.00 -1.32 3.26
CA ALA A 136 7.85 -2.19 2.10
C ALA A 136 9.03 -3.16 1.98
N MET A 137 8.76 -4.41 1.63
CA MET A 137 9.77 -5.49 1.64
C MET A 137 9.64 -6.50 0.50
N ARG A 138 8.51 -6.48 -0.21
CA ARG A 138 8.14 -7.47 -1.21
C ARG A 138 7.26 -6.82 -2.28
N TYR A 139 7.46 -7.23 -3.52
CA TYR A 139 6.85 -6.63 -4.70
C TYR A 139 6.40 -7.76 -5.64
N PRO A 140 5.09 -8.01 -5.81
CA PRO A 140 4.61 -8.95 -6.81
C PRO A 140 4.78 -8.34 -8.21
N ASP A 141 5.46 -9.06 -9.12
CA ASP A 141 5.59 -8.67 -10.53
C ASP A 141 4.29 -8.99 -11.28
N ILE A 142 3.28 -8.16 -11.04
CA ILE A 142 1.93 -8.27 -11.61
C ILE A 142 1.58 -7.05 -12.47
N PRO A 143 0.65 -7.17 -13.43
CA PRO A 143 0.29 -6.09 -14.34
C PRO A 143 -0.06 -4.76 -13.64
N ILE A 144 -0.71 -4.79 -12.48
CA ILE A 144 -1.09 -3.56 -11.77
C ILE A 144 0.08 -2.86 -11.07
N MET A 145 1.20 -3.56 -10.85
CA MET A 145 2.43 -3.01 -10.26
C MET A 145 3.52 -2.71 -11.30
N TRP A 146 3.19 -2.76 -12.60
CA TRP A 146 4.13 -2.54 -13.69
C TRP A 146 4.96 -1.25 -13.53
N ARG A 147 4.38 -0.17 -12.98
CA ARG A 147 5.09 1.10 -12.76
C ARG A 147 6.23 0.97 -11.76
N VAL A 148 6.07 0.12 -10.74
CA VAL A 148 7.13 -0.18 -9.77
C VAL A 148 8.28 -0.92 -10.45
N PHE A 149 7.96 -1.86 -11.35
CA PHE A 149 8.98 -2.60 -12.10
C PHE A 149 9.63 -1.78 -13.24
N ASP A 150 8.90 -0.89 -13.91
CA ASP A 150 9.49 0.14 -14.81
C ASP A 150 10.46 1.03 -14.03
N LEU A 151 10.08 1.47 -12.83
CA LEU A 151 10.96 2.23 -11.95
C LEU A 151 12.24 1.44 -11.65
N PHE A 152 12.15 0.18 -11.23
CA PHE A 152 13.33 -0.62 -10.88
C PHE A 152 14.21 -0.96 -12.09
N ARG A 153 13.61 -1.44 -13.18
CA ARG A 153 14.34 -1.96 -14.36
C ARG A 153 14.84 -0.85 -15.28
N GLU A 154 13.95 0.08 -15.65
CA GLU A 154 14.23 1.06 -16.70
C GLU A 154 14.76 2.39 -16.16
N ARG A 155 14.11 2.94 -15.13
CA ARG A 155 14.43 4.29 -14.63
C ARG A 155 15.63 4.29 -13.70
N LEU A 156 15.67 3.34 -12.77
CA LEU A 156 16.72 3.23 -11.76
C LEU A 156 17.84 2.28 -12.20
N GLN A 157 17.54 1.30 -13.06
CA GLN A 157 18.49 0.30 -13.55
C GLN A 157 19.12 -0.50 -12.40
N ILE A 158 18.28 -0.90 -11.43
CA ILE A 158 18.66 -1.68 -10.24
C ILE A 158 18.17 -3.13 -10.32
N GLU A 159 17.98 -3.65 -11.53
CA GLU A 159 17.52 -5.02 -11.73
C GLU A 159 18.47 -6.06 -11.13
N ASP A 160 19.77 -5.77 -11.03
CA ASP A 160 20.75 -6.62 -10.35
C ASP A 160 20.46 -6.81 -8.85
N LYS A 161 19.65 -5.91 -8.26
CA LYS A 161 19.20 -6.00 -6.87
C LYS A 161 17.88 -6.76 -6.72
N LEU A 162 17.11 -6.96 -7.79
CA LEU A 162 15.83 -7.66 -7.73
C LEU A 162 16.05 -9.17 -7.62
N ILE A 163 15.85 -9.69 -6.42
CA ILE A 163 15.98 -11.12 -6.12
C ILE A 163 14.60 -11.74 -5.82
N PRO A 164 14.42 -13.06 -5.99
CA PRO A 164 13.18 -13.73 -5.65
C PRO A 164 12.80 -13.52 -4.18
N TYR A 165 11.53 -13.23 -3.93
CA TYR A 165 10.93 -13.31 -2.61
C TYR A 165 10.09 -14.58 -2.52
N ILE A 166 10.43 -15.47 -1.59
CA ILE A 166 9.76 -16.76 -1.40
C ILE A 166 8.56 -16.52 -0.48
N MET A 167 7.34 -16.57 -1.04
CA MET A 167 6.11 -16.41 -0.27
C MET A 167 5.81 -17.63 0.58
N ASN A 168 6.09 -18.82 0.05
CA ASN A 168 5.91 -20.11 0.71
C ASN A 168 6.89 -21.14 0.13
N ASN A 169 7.30 -22.13 0.91
CA ASN A 169 7.97 -23.33 0.38
C ASN A 169 7.50 -24.64 1.05
N GLY A 170 6.38 -24.56 1.78
CA GLY A 170 5.71 -25.67 2.45
C GLY A 170 6.31 -26.09 3.80
N ASN A 171 7.55 -25.70 4.13
CA ASN A 171 8.20 -26.13 5.37
C ASN A 171 7.85 -25.30 6.60
N GLN A 172 7.21 -24.14 6.42
CA GLN A 172 6.72 -23.28 7.50
C GLN A 172 5.51 -23.90 8.19
N PHE A 173 5.08 -23.29 9.30
CA PHE A 173 3.98 -23.81 10.11
C PHE A 173 2.73 -22.93 10.03
N LEU A 174 1.60 -23.55 10.29
CA LEU A 174 0.37 -22.88 10.74
C LEU A 174 0.09 -23.38 12.15
N GLU A 175 -0.27 -22.48 13.04
CA GLU A 175 -0.76 -22.86 14.36
C GLU A 175 -1.99 -22.05 14.73
N TYR A 176 -3.12 -22.73 14.87
CA TYR A 176 -4.35 -22.14 15.34
C TYR A 176 -5.01 -23.07 16.34
N ASN A 177 -5.67 -22.51 17.36
CA ASN A 177 -6.36 -23.29 18.38
C ASN A 177 -5.43 -24.34 19.04
N SER A 178 -4.18 -23.95 19.27
CA SER A 178 -3.10 -24.82 19.79
C SER A 178 -2.85 -26.09 18.96
N GLN A 179 -3.31 -26.16 17.71
CA GLN A 179 -2.99 -27.21 16.75
C GLN A 179 -1.94 -26.67 15.80
N ARG A 180 -0.73 -27.22 15.85
CA ARG A 180 0.37 -26.85 14.96
C ARG A 180 0.50 -27.89 13.83
N VAL A 181 0.47 -27.42 12.59
CA VAL A 181 0.58 -28.26 11.39
C VAL A 181 1.57 -27.63 10.42
N GLN A 182 2.38 -28.44 9.74
CA GLN A 182 3.27 -27.96 8.70
C GLN A 182 2.46 -27.57 7.46
N GLN A 183 2.80 -26.44 6.82
CA GLN A 183 1.98 -25.87 5.76
C GLN A 183 1.73 -26.83 4.61
N LYS A 184 2.77 -27.52 4.12
CA LYS A 184 2.61 -28.51 3.04
C LYS A 184 1.53 -29.58 3.30
N THR A 185 1.27 -29.93 4.57
CA THR A 185 0.22 -30.88 4.95
C THR A 185 -1.17 -30.27 4.78
N VAL A 186 -1.35 -29.02 5.24
CA VAL A 186 -2.61 -28.29 5.05
C VAL A 186 -2.88 -28.03 3.57
N ILE A 187 -1.84 -27.70 2.82
CA ILE A 187 -1.87 -27.50 1.37
C ILE A 187 -2.35 -28.74 0.63
N SER A 188 -1.84 -29.92 1.01
CA SER A 188 -2.20 -31.19 0.36
C SER A 188 -3.63 -31.64 0.65
N ASP A 189 -4.26 -31.12 1.71
CA ASP A 189 -5.62 -31.46 2.11
C ASP A 189 -6.32 -30.24 2.77
N PRO A 190 -6.73 -29.25 1.96
CA PRO A 190 -7.22 -27.97 2.47
C PRO A 190 -8.63 -28.02 3.06
N THR A 191 -9.32 -29.17 2.95
CA THR A 191 -10.69 -29.36 3.46
C THR A 191 -10.73 -30.16 4.77
N ALA A 192 -9.58 -30.66 5.25
CA ALA A 192 -9.48 -31.29 6.55
C ALA A 192 -9.50 -30.27 7.70
N ASP A 193 -10.09 -30.68 8.83
CA ASP A 193 -10.22 -29.87 10.05
C ASP A 193 -8.93 -29.86 10.90
N TRP A 194 -7.83 -29.41 10.30
CA TRP A 194 -6.49 -29.42 10.91
C TRP A 194 -6.40 -28.68 12.26
N PHE A 195 -7.25 -27.68 12.46
CA PHE A 195 -7.22 -26.80 13.63
C PHE A 195 -8.41 -26.99 14.58
N LYS A 196 -9.24 -28.02 14.36
CA LYS A 196 -10.44 -28.31 15.17
C LYS A 196 -11.40 -27.12 15.24
N ASP A 197 -11.61 -26.47 14.10
CA ASP A 197 -12.53 -25.36 13.93
C ASP A 197 -13.98 -25.84 13.81
N CYS A 198 -14.18 -27.10 13.40
CA CYS A 198 -15.50 -27.67 13.16
C CYS A 198 -16.32 -27.80 14.44
N SER A 199 -17.59 -27.43 14.38
CA SER A 199 -18.52 -27.53 15.51
C SER A 199 -18.78 -28.97 15.97
N SER A 200 -18.63 -29.96 15.09
CA SER A 200 -18.68 -31.37 15.48
C SER A 200 -17.45 -31.85 16.27
N ALA A 201 -16.35 -31.08 16.24
CA ALA A 201 -15.11 -31.32 16.96
C ALA A 201 -14.90 -30.34 18.14
N GLY A 202 -15.93 -29.58 18.51
CA GLY A 202 -15.90 -28.61 19.62
C GLY A 202 -15.52 -27.18 19.22
N GLY A 203 -15.31 -26.91 17.94
CA GLY A 203 -15.15 -25.57 17.39
C GLY A 203 -16.48 -24.84 17.17
N LEU A 204 -16.47 -23.82 16.30
CA LEU A 204 -17.64 -22.94 16.05
C LEU A 204 -18.09 -22.93 14.58
N VAL A 205 -17.31 -23.51 13.67
CA VAL A 205 -17.57 -23.48 12.23
C VAL A 205 -18.44 -24.68 11.84
N PRO A 206 -19.58 -24.49 11.17
CA PRO A 206 -20.41 -25.64 10.78
C PRO A 206 -19.69 -26.57 9.78
N PRO A 207 -19.92 -27.89 9.82
CA PRO A 207 -19.19 -28.87 9.01
C PRO A 207 -19.23 -28.60 7.50
N GLU A 208 -20.36 -28.11 7.00
CA GLU A 208 -20.53 -27.79 5.57
C GLU A 208 -19.61 -26.68 5.07
N PHE A 209 -19.11 -25.81 5.96
CA PHE A 209 -18.12 -24.80 5.61
C PHE A 209 -16.70 -25.37 5.63
N ILE A 210 -16.36 -26.16 6.65
CA ILE A 210 -15.06 -26.83 6.77
C ILE A 210 -14.81 -27.75 5.57
N ASN A 211 -15.79 -28.56 5.19
CA ASN A 211 -15.66 -29.54 4.11
C ASN A 211 -15.36 -28.94 2.73
N LYS A 212 -15.52 -27.62 2.57
CA LYS A 212 -15.15 -26.89 1.34
C LYS A 212 -13.84 -26.12 1.44
N GLY A 213 -13.29 -25.95 2.65
CA GLY A 213 -12.08 -25.17 2.90
C GLY A 213 -12.32 -23.66 2.87
N VAL A 214 -11.38 -22.92 3.47
CA VAL A 214 -11.46 -21.46 3.61
C VAL A 214 -11.43 -20.75 2.25
N ASP A 215 -10.57 -21.22 1.35
CA ASP A 215 -10.35 -20.63 0.02
C ASP A 215 -11.61 -20.62 -0.84
N HIS A 216 -12.45 -21.66 -0.71
CA HIS A 216 -13.72 -21.72 -1.42
C HIS A 216 -14.63 -20.54 -1.06
N TRP A 217 -14.76 -20.24 0.23
CA TRP A 217 -15.68 -19.21 0.72
C TRP A 217 -15.16 -17.79 0.52
N LEU A 218 -13.84 -17.58 0.63
CA LEU A 218 -13.20 -16.34 0.20
C LEU A 218 -13.41 -16.12 -1.31
N SER A 219 -13.18 -17.15 -2.12
CA SER A 219 -13.34 -17.09 -3.58
C SER A 219 -14.78 -16.82 -4.01
N GLU A 220 -15.78 -17.41 -3.33
CA GLU A 220 -17.19 -17.14 -3.62
C GLU A 220 -17.51 -15.65 -3.49
N CYS A 221 -16.88 -14.92 -2.55
CA CYS A 221 -17.09 -13.49 -2.36
C CYS A 221 -16.18 -12.61 -3.23
N PHE A 222 -14.90 -12.91 -3.35
CA PHE A 222 -13.90 -11.99 -3.91
C PHE A 222 -13.61 -12.24 -5.39
N THR A 223 -13.55 -13.50 -5.82
CA THR A 223 -13.09 -13.86 -7.18
C THR A 223 -13.89 -13.18 -8.31
N PRO A 224 -15.22 -13.03 -8.26
CA PRO A 224 -15.96 -12.33 -9.31
C PRO A 224 -15.48 -10.89 -9.54
N PHE A 225 -15.14 -10.17 -8.46
CA PHE A 225 -14.61 -8.82 -8.55
C PHE A 225 -13.13 -8.81 -8.97
N LYS A 226 -12.32 -9.74 -8.42
CA LYS A 226 -10.90 -9.90 -8.78
C LYS A 226 -10.72 -10.14 -10.28
N LYS A 227 -11.49 -11.07 -10.85
CA LYS A 227 -11.45 -11.36 -12.29
C LYS A 227 -11.80 -10.12 -13.12
N LEU A 228 -12.86 -9.41 -12.72
CA LEU A 228 -13.26 -8.19 -13.42
C LEU A 228 -12.19 -7.09 -13.34
N LEU A 229 -11.52 -6.93 -12.19
CA LEU A 229 -10.40 -6.01 -12.01
C LEU A 229 -9.18 -6.39 -12.87
N ALA A 230 -8.82 -7.67 -12.90
CA ALA A 230 -7.70 -8.18 -13.70
C ALA A 230 -7.97 -8.07 -15.21
N GLU A 231 -9.21 -8.30 -15.65
CA GLU A 231 -9.62 -8.14 -17.05
C GLU A 231 -9.72 -6.67 -17.47
N ASN A 232 -10.32 -5.83 -16.62
CA ASN A 232 -10.50 -4.41 -16.88
C ASN A 232 -10.63 -3.61 -15.58
N TRP A 233 -9.53 -3.00 -15.16
CA TRP A 233 -9.43 -2.27 -13.91
C TRP A 233 -10.55 -1.23 -13.72
N GLU A 234 -10.83 -0.39 -14.72
CA GLU A 234 -11.87 0.64 -14.63
C GLU A 234 -13.27 0.06 -14.39
N LYS A 235 -13.64 -0.98 -15.16
CA LYS A 235 -14.93 -1.68 -14.98
C LYS A 235 -14.99 -2.39 -13.62
N GLY A 236 -13.90 -3.03 -13.21
CA GLY A 236 -13.76 -3.69 -11.91
C GLY A 236 -13.96 -2.72 -10.76
N CYS A 237 -13.22 -1.61 -10.74
CA CYS A 237 -13.34 -0.55 -9.74
C CYS A 237 -14.78 0.00 -9.71
N LYS A 238 -15.36 0.33 -10.87
CA LYS A 238 -16.74 0.83 -10.93
C LYS A 238 -17.74 -0.16 -10.32
N LYS A 239 -17.62 -1.45 -10.63
CA LYS A 239 -18.49 -2.50 -10.08
C LYS A 239 -18.27 -2.68 -8.57
N LEU A 240 -17.03 -2.59 -8.12
CA LEU A 240 -16.67 -2.71 -6.71
C LEU A 240 -17.22 -1.53 -5.89
N MET A 241 -17.22 -0.32 -6.46
CA MET A 241 -17.76 0.88 -5.82
C MET A 241 -19.27 0.81 -5.53
N ASP A 242 -20.04 -0.01 -6.28
CA ASP A 242 -21.45 -0.27 -5.95
C ASP A 242 -21.63 -0.92 -4.57
N PHE A 243 -20.57 -1.55 -4.05
CA PHE A 243 -20.56 -2.28 -2.78
C PHE A 243 -19.60 -1.69 -1.73
N ASP A 244 -18.97 -0.56 -2.04
CA ASP A 244 -17.98 0.08 -1.16
C ASP A 244 -18.56 0.49 0.21
N GLN A 245 -19.86 0.78 0.26
CA GLN A 245 -20.58 1.08 1.50
C GLN A 245 -20.62 -0.06 2.53
N TYR A 246 -20.27 -1.29 2.13
CA TYR A 246 -20.23 -2.45 3.02
C TYR A 246 -18.81 -2.69 3.52
N SER A 247 -18.70 -3.14 4.78
CA SER A 247 -17.48 -3.85 5.17
C SER A 247 -17.47 -5.24 4.55
N ALA A 248 -16.30 -5.90 4.50
CA ALA A 248 -16.23 -7.28 4.04
C ALA A 248 -17.12 -8.22 4.88
N ARG A 249 -17.15 -8.01 6.20
CA ARG A 249 -18.02 -8.72 7.14
C ARG A 249 -19.49 -8.50 6.79
N THR A 250 -19.95 -7.26 6.65
CA THR A 250 -21.36 -6.98 6.32
C THR A 250 -21.73 -7.55 4.95
N PHE A 251 -20.83 -7.49 3.96
CA PHE A 251 -21.04 -8.11 2.66
C PHE A 251 -21.24 -9.63 2.78
N MET A 252 -20.42 -10.32 3.57
CA MET A 252 -20.55 -11.76 3.80
C MET A 252 -21.83 -12.14 4.57
N MET A 253 -22.26 -11.31 5.53
CA MET A 253 -23.47 -11.54 6.34
C MET A 253 -24.79 -11.41 5.56
N LEU A 254 -24.80 -10.76 4.39
CA LEU A 254 -26.03 -10.51 3.62
C LEU A 254 -26.13 -11.44 2.40
N PRO A 255 -27.32 -11.94 2.04
CA PRO A 255 -27.49 -12.70 0.81
C PRO A 255 -27.41 -11.75 -0.40
N PHE A 256 -26.80 -12.21 -1.50
CA PHE A 256 -26.70 -11.44 -2.74
C PHE A 256 -27.08 -12.27 -3.96
N CYS A 257 -27.77 -11.63 -4.91
CA CYS A 257 -28.04 -12.17 -6.25
C CYS A 257 -27.83 -11.03 -7.26
N ILE A 258 -26.59 -10.90 -7.73
CA ILE A 258 -26.11 -9.83 -8.60
C ILE A 258 -26.02 -10.39 -10.02
N LYS A 259 -26.57 -9.65 -10.97
CA LYS A 259 -26.49 -9.95 -12.41
C LYS A 259 -25.61 -8.95 -13.15
N ASN A 260 -25.06 -9.37 -14.27
CA ASN A 260 -24.47 -8.51 -15.28
C ASN A 260 -25.56 -7.79 -16.10
N GLU A 261 -25.16 -6.80 -16.90
CA GLU A 261 -26.08 -6.05 -17.77
C GLU A 261 -26.79 -6.94 -18.79
N ASP A 262 -26.15 -8.03 -19.23
CA ASP A 262 -26.71 -9.04 -20.14
C ASP A 262 -27.62 -10.07 -19.43
N GLY A 263 -27.84 -9.92 -18.11
CA GLY A 263 -28.69 -10.80 -17.31
C GLY A 263 -28.01 -12.08 -16.80
N THR A 264 -26.74 -12.32 -17.15
CA THR A 264 -25.95 -13.45 -16.61
C THR A 264 -25.65 -13.25 -15.11
N CYS A 265 -25.44 -14.35 -14.38
CA CYS A 265 -25.14 -14.30 -12.95
C CYS A 265 -23.71 -13.78 -12.73
N PHE A 266 -23.56 -12.66 -12.02
CA PHE A 266 -22.26 -12.13 -11.61
C PHE A 266 -21.82 -12.74 -10.28
N LEU A 267 -22.71 -12.69 -9.27
CA LEU A 267 -22.48 -13.27 -7.96
C LEU A 267 -23.82 -13.71 -7.38
N LYS A 268 -23.90 -14.94 -6.88
CA LYS A 268 -25.02 -15.40 -6.08
C LYS A 268 -24.48 -16.12 -4.85
N LYS A 269 -24.84 -15.63 -3.66
CA LYS A 269 -24.46 -16.26 -2.39
C LYS A 269 -25.55 -16.08 -1.34
N GLU A 270 -25.54 -16.98 -0.36
CA GLU A 270 -26.34 -16.87 0.84
C GLU A 270 -25.62 -16.05 1.93
N ALA A 271 -26.32 -15.78 3.04
CA ALA A 271 -25.72 -15.17 4.22
C ALA A 271 -24.79 -16.17 4.94
N TYR A 272 -23.58 -15.74 5.29
CA TYR A 272 -22.65 -16.58 6.06
C TYR A 272 -22.85 -16.39 7.57
N PRO A 273 -22.79 -17.48 8.37
CA PRO A 273 -22.76 -17.37 9.82
C PRO A 273 -21.54 -16.57 10.31
N ASN A 274 -21.70 -15.80 11.39
CA ASN A 274 -20.60 -14.98 11.92
C ASN A 274 -19.37 -15.82 12.34
N SER A 275 -19.56 -17.07 12.80
CA SER A 275 -18.44 -17.96 13.13
C SER A 275 -17.60 -18.33 11.90
N VAL A 276 -18.22 -18.48 10.74
CA VAL A 276 -17.52 -18.71 9.46
C VAL A 276 -16.74 -17.47 9.05
N ILE A 277 -17.32 -16.28 9.19
CA ILE A 277 -16.64 -15.02 8.85
C ILE A 277 -15.42 -14.80 9.75
N ASN A 278 -15.55 -15.06 11.06
CA ASN A 278 -14.42 -14.98 11.99
C ASN A 278 -13.32 -15.99 11.66
N TRP A 279 -13.68 -17.20 11.26
CA TRP A 279 -12.73 -18.22 10.83
C TRP A 279 -11.99 -17.79 9.56
N MET A 280 -12.71 -17.29 8.54
CA MET A 280 -12.10 -16.74 7.33
C MET A 280 -11.18 -15.55 7.64
N GLU A 281 -11.59 -14.61 8.50
CA GLU A 281 -10.76 -13.47 8.90
C GLU A 281 -9.45 -13.94 9.55
N ARG A 282 -9.53 -14.86 10.52
CA ARG A 282 -8.36 -15.40 11.23
C ARG A 282 -7.35 -16.02 10.27
N MET A 283 -7.85 -16.75 9.27
CA MET A 283 -7.03 -17.46 8.30
C MET A 283 -6.45 -16.52 7.23
N ASN A 284 -7.21 -15.49 6.83
CA ASN A 284 -6.85 -14.62 5.71
C ASN A 284 -5.97 -13.43 6.11
N THR A 285 -6.32 -12.74 7.20
CA THR A 285 -5.85 -11.35 7.43
C THR A 285 -5.69 -11.01 8.93
N GLY A 286 -5.41 -9.74 9.23
CA GLY A 286 -5.29 -9.22 10.59
C GLY A 286 -6.63 -9.10 11.32
N THR A 287 -6.61 -9.17 12.65
CA THR A 287 -7.84 -9.14 13.45
C THR A 287 -8.62 -7.84 13.26
N GLY A 288 -9.91 -7.97 12.93
CA GLY A 288 -10.83 -6.85 12.68
C GLY A 288 -10.71 -6.23 11.28
N MET A 289 -9.87 -6.76 10.39
CA MET A 289 -9.75 -6.21 9.02
C MET A 289 -11.00 -6.49 8.18
N PHE A 290 -11.81 -7.52 8.46
CA PHE A 290 -13.08 -7.69 7.72
C PHE A 290 -14.13 -6.62 8.07
N ASP A 291 -13.90 -5.80 9.10
CA ASP A 291 -14.75 -4.65 9.41
C ASP A 291 -14.37 -3.38 8.61
N THR A 292 -13.32 -3.43 7.79
CA THR A 292 -12.97 -2.38 6.81
C THR A 292 -13.73 -2.56 5.51
N ALA A 293 -13.59 -1.61 4.57
CA ALA A 293 -14.33 -1.65 3.31
C ALA A 293 -14.14 -2.98 2.56
N PHE A 294 -15.24 -3.51 2.02
CA PHE A 294 -15.20 -4.70 1.15
C PHE A 294 -14.30 -4.48 -0.07
N SER A 295 -14.30 -3.26 -0.60
CA SER A 295 -13.44 -2.84 -1.71
C SER A 295 -11.96 -3.06 -1.41
N GLU A 296 -11.50 -2.67 -0.23
CA GLU A 296 -10.13 -2.86 0.22
C GLU A 296 -9.78 -4.34 0.31
N MET A 297 -10.64 -5.16 0.92
CA MET A 297 -10.37 -6.60 1.08
C MET A 297 -10.31 -7.33 -0.27
N VAL A 298 -11.10 -6.91 -1.26
CA VAL A 298 -11.01 -7.45 -2.62
C VAL A 298 -9.70 -7.05 -3.31
N ILE A 299 -9.25 -5.80 -3.13
CA ILE A 299 -7.99 -5.31 -3.75
C ILE A 299 -6.78 -5.94 -3.08
N ASP A 300 -6.78 -6.05 -1.75
CA ASP A 300 -5.74 -6.74 -0.96
C ASP A 300 -5.62 -8.21 -1.41
N ASP A 301 -6.73 -8.94 -1.46
CA ASP A 301 -6.77 -10.32 -1.92
C ASP A 301 -6.33 -10.46 -3.40
N LEU A 302 -6.62 -9.46 -4.25
CA LEU A 302 -6.14 -9.44 -5.63
C LEU A 302 -4.63 -9.27 -5.74
N GLN A 303 -4.04 -8.39 -4.95
CA GLN A 303 -2.60 -8.09 -4.96
C GLN A 303 -1.78 -9.27 -4.41
N PHE A 304 -2.33 -9.98 -3.42
CA PHE A 304 -1.72 -11.17 -2.85
C PHE A 304 -1.94 -12.42 -3.71
N ASP A 305 -3.13 -12.59 -4.28
CA ASP A 305 -3.54 -13.76 -5.04
C ASP A 305 -4.07 -13.35 -6.44
N TRP A 306 -3.13 -13.10 -7.37
CA TRP A 306 -3.47 -12.62 -8.70
C TRP A 306 -4.08 -13.75 -9.57
N PRO A 307 -5.16 -13.51 -10.36
CA PRO A 307 -5.92 -14.58 -10.99
C PRO A 307 -5.18 -15.40 -12.07
N THR A 308 -4.10 -14.88 -12.66
CA THR A 308 -3.28 -15.60 -13.64
C THR A 308 -2.08 -16.30 -13.01
N GLY A 309 -1.83 -16.15 -11.71
CA GLY A 309 -0.76 -16.82 -10.98
C GLY A 309 -0.90 -16.58 -9.47
N SER A 310 -1.23 -17.63 -8.72
CA SER A 310 -1.42 -17.54 -7.27
C SER A 310 -0.11 -17.80 -6.55
N ALA A 311 0.33 -16.87 -5.70
CA ALA A 311 1.39 -17.11 -4.71
C ALA A 311 0.83 -17.28 -3.29
N MET A 312 -0.49 -17.21 -3.13
CA MET A 312 -1.18 -17.02 -1.85
C MET A 312 -2.35 -17.97 -1.64
N ALA A 313 -2.64 -18.88 -2.57
CA ALA A 313 -3.39 -20.09 -2.25
C ALA A 313 -2.84 -20.66 -0.92
N PHE A 314 -3.71 -21.19 -0.07
CA PHE A 314 -3.28 -22.08 1.01
C PHE A 314 -2.69 -23.33 0.35
N GLY A 315 -1.51 -23.15 -0.21
CA GLY A 315 -1.18 -23.86 -1.43
C GLY A 315 0.23 -23.67 -1.92
N GLY A 316 0.87 -22.55 -1.58
CA GLY A 316 2.25 -22.29 -1.96
C GLY A 316 2.50 -22.24 -3.46
N ASP A 317 3.74 -21.90 -3.77
CA ASP A 317 4.33 -21.98 -5.09
C ASP A 317 4.38 -23.48 -5.44
N GLY A 318 3.29 -24.02 -6.01
CA GLY A 318 3.31 -25.35 -6.60
C GLY A 318 4.47 -25.46 -7.58
N GLU A 319 5.05 -26.65 -7.74
CA GLU A 319 6.17 -26.90 -8.66
C GLU A 319 5.84 -26.63 -10.16
N GLU A 320 4.65 -26.12 -10.45
CA GLU A 320 4.29 -25.50 -11.73
C GLU A 320 4.40 -23.97 -11.57
N GLU A 321 5.30 -23.36 -12.36
CA GLU A 321 5.53 -21.92 -12.47
C GLU A 321 4.26 -21.09 -12.19
N SER A 322 4.13 -20.55 -10.97
CA SER A 322 3.16 -19.49 -10.75
C SER A 322 3.61 -18.29 -11.58
N ASP A 323 2.77 -17.81 -12.52
CA ASP A 323 3.08 -16.66 -13.39
C ASP A 323 3.43 -15.37 -12.61
N VAL A 324 3.16 -15.31 -11.30
CA VAL A 324 3.51 -14.17 -10.44
C VAL A 324 4.82 -14.40 -9.70
N SER A 325 5.85 -13.67 -10.15
CA SER A 325 7.16 -13.66 -9.52
C SER A 325 7.21 -12.59 -8.41
N TRP A 326 7.15 -12.99 -7.14
CA TRP A 326 7.41 -12.08 -6.03
C TRP A 326 8.90 -11.73 -5.96
N ARG A 327 9.20 -10.45 -5.76
CA ARG A 327 10.55 -9.91 -5.69
C ARG A 327 10.80 -9.13 -4.40
N CYS A 328 12.05 -9.06 -3.99
CA CYS A 328 12.54 -8.11 -2.99
C CYS A 328 13.89 -7.55 -3.44
N LEU A 329 14.38 -6.53 -2.75
CA LEU A 329 15.63 -5.87 -3.09
C LEU A 329 16.77 -6.35 -2.19
N ALA A 330 17.82 -6.88 -2.81
CA ALA A 330 19.06 -7.22 -2.13
C ALA A 330 19.73 -5.94 -1.59
N GLY A 331 19.98 -5.90 -0.28
CA GLY A 331 20.39 -4.71 0.45
C GLY A 331 19.25 -3.98 1.19
N GLY A 332 18.00 -4.37 0.94
CA GLY A 332 16.80 -3.77 1.54
C GLY A 332 16.13 -2.77 0.61
N SER A 333 14.88 -2.43 0.92
CA SER A 333 14.08 -1.54 0.06
C SER A 333 14.60 -0.11 0.01
N GLU A 334 15.39 0.36 0.99
CA GLU A 334 16.04 1.68 0.91
C GLU A 334 17.00 1.81 -0.29
N VAL A 335 17.47 0.69 -0.87
CA VAL A 335 18.30 0.69 -2.08
C VAL A 335 17.64 1.45 -3.24
N PHE A 336 16.32 1.32 -3.43
CA PHE A 336 15.68 2.06 -4.52
C PHE A 336 15.48 3.55 -4.17
N ILE A 337 15.41 3.92 -2.89
CA ILE A 337 15.38 5.33 -2.46
C ILE A 337 16.71 5.99 -2.80
N ASP A 338 17.82 5.35 -2.46
CA ASP A 338 19.16 5.85 -2.79
C ASP A 338 19.33 5.99 -4.31
N ALA A 339 18.83 5.01 -5.07
CA ALA A 339 18.84 5.06 -6.53
C ALA A 339 18.00 6.23 -7.08
N MET A 340 16.77 6.46 -6.56
CA MET A 340 15.93 7.60 -6.96
C MET A 340 16.64 8.93 -6.70
N VAL A 341 17.24 9.09 -5.52
CA VAL A 341 17.99 10.29 -5.15
C VAL A 341 19.18 10.53 -6.09
N SER A 342 19.87 9.46 -6.51
CA SER A 342 20.99 9.56 -7.45
C SER A 342 20.61 9.99 -8.87
N LYS A 343 19.34 9.78 -9.28
CA LYS A 343 18.83 10.15 -10.62
C LYS A 343 18.29 11.58 -10.68
N ILE A 344 17.99 12.18 -9.52
CA ILE A 344 17.52 13.56 -9.43
C ILE A 344 18.66 14.50 -9.87
N SER A 345 18.40 15.27 -10.93
CA SER A 345 19.40 15.99 -11.73
C SER A 345 19.77 17.37 -11.19
N VAL A 346 18.97 17.92 -10.27
CA VAL A 346 19.16 19.29 -9.77
C VAL A 346 20.41 19.37 -8.89
N PRO A 347 21.27 20.40 -9.02
CA PRO A 347 22.43 20.58 -8.15
C PRO A 347 22.00 20.47 -6.70
N THR A 348 22.53 19.45 -6.05
CA THR A 348 22.26 19.14 -4.67
C THR A 348 22.78 20.29 -3.80
N PRO A 349 22.03 20.71 -2.77
CA PRO A 349 20.75 20.15 -2.39
C PRO A 349 19.61 21.09 -2.75
N LYS A 350 18.53 20.56 -3.32
CA LYS A 350 17.21 21.11 -2.99
C LYS A 350 16.30 20.11 -2.29
N ILE A 351 16.82 18.95 -1.87
CA ILE A 351 16.20 18.16 -0.79
C ILE A 351 16.67 18.76 0.53
N GLN A 352 15.72 19.29 1.29
CA GLN A 352 15.97 19.97 2.55
C GLN A 352 15.40 19.15 3.70
N TYR A 353 16.29 18.56 4.50
CA TYR A 353 15.97 17.79 5.70
C TYR A 353 15.55 18.68 6.87
N ASN A 354 14.87 18.09 7.86
CA ASN A 354 14.43 18.77 9.08
C ASN A 354 13.53 19.99 8.80
N LYS A 355 12.79 19.96 7.69
CA LYS A 355 11.84 20.99 7.25
C LYS A 355 10.41 20.49 7.45
N ARG A 356 10.03 20.21 8.70
CA ARG A 356 8.66 19.82 9.03
C ARG A 356 7.72 20.97 8.71
N VAL A 357 6.91 20.80 7.66
CA VAL A 357 5.91 21.78 7.25
C VAL A 357 4.82 21.89 8.31
N THR A 358 4.46 23.12 8.66
CA THR A 358 3.47 23.47 9.69
C THR A 358 2.29 24.24 9.12
N SER A 359 2.45 24.95 8.01
CA SER A 359 1.33 25.59 7.30
C SER A 359 1.57 25.72 5.80
N ILE A 360 0.48 25.72 5.03
CA ILE A 360 0.45 26.09 3.62
C ILE A 360 -0.65 27.11 3.43
N THR A 361 -0.32 28.30 2.93
CA THR A 361 -1.27 29.40 2.83
C THR A 361 -1.15 30.14 1.49
N PRO A 362 -2.26 30.60 0.89
CA PRO A 362 -2.17 31.49 -0.27
C PRO A 362 -1.52 32.83 0.09
N THR A 363 -0.68 33.35 -0.81
CA THR A 363 -0.01 34.64 -0.62
C THR A 363 -0.85 35.80 -1.16
N ALA A 364 -0.70 36.99 -0.56
CA ALA A 364 -1.38 38.22 -1.01
C ALA A 364 -0.67 38.92 -2.18
N THR A 365 0.60 38.57 -2.45
CA THR A 365 1.53 39.30 -3.34
C THR A 365 1.46 38.84 -4.80
N GLY A 366 1.01 37.60 -5.05
CA GLY A 366 0.66 37.10 -6.39
C GLY A 366 1.81 36.63 -7.29
N THR A 367 3.08 36.77 -6.91
CA THR A 367 4.23 36.27 -7.68
C THR A 367 4.44 34.76 -7.51
N LYS A 368 4.35 34.28 -6.27
CA LYS A 368 4.34 32.87 -5.90
C LYS A 368 3.14 32.64 -5.00
N PRO A 369 2.01 32.14 -5.53
CA PRO A 369 0.71 32.16 -4.87
C PRO A 369 0.58 31.28 -3.63
N LEU A 370 1.56 30.44 -3.29
CA LEU A 370 1.54 29.60 -2.09
C LEU A 370 2.80 29.81 -1.25
N SER A 371 2.64 30.07 0.04
CA SER A 371 3.72 30.05 1.04
C SER A 371 3.63 28.73 1.82
N VAL A 372 4.76 28.06 2.01
CA VAL A 372 4.90 26.86 2.84
C VAL A 372 5.81 27.18 4.02
N THR A 373 5.25 27.15 5.21
CA THR A 373 5.98 27.40 6.47
C THR A 373 6.45 26.08 7.06
N TYR A 374 7.66 26.06 7.62
CA TYR A 374 8.27 24.90 8.26
C TYR A 374 9.08 25.30 9.49
N GLY A 375 9.28 24.35 10.40
CA GLY A 375 9.99 24.60 11.65
C GLY A 375 9.28 25.63 12.52
N SER A 376 10.02 26.57 13.11
CA SER A 376 9.42 27.62 13.96
C SER A 376 8.65 28.65 13.15
N GLU A 377 9.25 29.27 12.12
CA GLU A 377 8.62 30.35 11.33
C GLU A 377 9.21 30.53 9.91
N ALA A 378 10.12 29.67 9.45
CA ALA A 378 10.74 29.85 8.15
C ALA A 378 9.79 29.42 7.03
N SER A 379 9.83 30.09 5.87
CA SER A 379 8.95 29.77 4.74
C SER A 379 9.62 29.91 3.38
N ASN A 380 9.10 29.15 2.42
CA ASN A 380 9.43 29.27 1.00
C ASN A 380 8.12 29.48 0.21
N GLU A 381 8.19 30.22 -0.90
CA GLU A 381 7.02 30.48 -1.76
C GLU A 381 7.10 29.74 -3.11
N TYR A 382 5.97 29.21 -3.58
CA TYR A 382 5.86 28.35 -4.75
C TYR A 382 4.67 28.73 -5.65
N ASP A 383 4.74 28.31 -6.92
CA ASP A 383 3.60 28.40 -7.85
C ASP A 383 2.56 27.32 -7.61
N TYR A 384 3.05 26.14 -7.24
CA TYR A 384 2.31 24.93 -6.93
C TYR A 384 2.99 24.22 -5.78
N VAL A 385 2.19 23.57 -4.95
CA VAL A 385 2.68 22.69 -3.88
C VAL A 385 2.08 21.31 -4.10
N ILE A 386 2.92 20.28 -4.09
CA ILE A 386 2.50 18.88 -4.13
C ILE A 386 2.82 18.29 -2.76
N SER A 387 1.78 18.05 -1.98
CA SER A 387 1.90 17.38 -0.68
C SER A 387 1.92 15.87 -0.88
N THR A 388 3.00 15.23 -0.46
CA THR A 388 3.17 13.77 -0.48
C THR A 388 3.20 13.14 0.91
N ILE A 389 2.98 13.96 1.95
CA ILE A 389 2.89 13.47 3.32
C ILE A 389 1.59 12.67 3.53
N PRO A 390 1.61 11.62 4.36
CA PRO A 390 0.40 10.85 4.70
C PRO A 390 -0.71 11.75 5.26
N LEU A 391 -1.97 11.43 4.95
CA LEU A 391 -3.11 12.25 5.36
C LEU A 391 -3.23 12.45 6.89
N PRO A 392 -2.94 11.44 7.74
CA PRO A 392 -2.90 11.62 9.18
C PRO A 392 -1.87 12.67 9.63
N ALA A 393 -0.71 12.74 8.98
CA ALA A 393 0.29 13.78 9.25
C ALA A 393 -0.12 15.14 8.67
N LEU A 394 -0.72 15.16 7.47
CA LEU A 394 -1.23 16.38 6.82
C LEU A 394 -2.30 17.09 7.65
N ARG A 395 -3.07 16.34 8.46
CA ARG A 395 -4.07 16.90 9.39
C ARG A 395 -3.48 17.90 10.40
N PHE A 396 -2.17 17.84 10.67
CA PHE A 396 -1.47 18.75 11.58
C PHE A 396 -0.84 19.95 10.87
N VAL A 397 -0.99 20.07 9.55
CA VAL A 397 -0.58 21.24 8.78
C VAL A 397 -1.77 22.19 8.71
N ASP A 398 -1.57 23.46 9.05
CA ASP A 398 -2.58 24.49 8.86
C ASP A 398 -2.80 24.74 7.36
N LEU A 399 -4.04 24.48 6.92
CA LEU A 399 -4.52 24.63 5.55
C LEU A 399 -5.77 25.54 5.47
N ASP A 400 -6.11 26.29 6.53
CA ASP A 400 -7.38 27.03 6.60
C ASP A 400 -7.50 28.05 5.45
N GLY A 401 -6.39 28.69 5.08
CA GLY A 401 -6.33 29.62 3.96
C GLY A 401 -6.47 28.95 2.58
N CYS A 402 -6.32 27.63 2.47
CA CYS A 402 -6.33 26.90 1.20
C CYS A 402 -7.74 26.56 0.68
N ASN A 403 -8.81 26.90 1.41
CA ASN A 403 -10.21 26.63 1.01
C ASN A 403 -10.47 25.17 0.61
N LEU A 404 -10.10 24.24 1.50
CA LEU A 404 -10.43 22.82 1.31
C LEU A 404 -11.95 22.63 1.24
N SER A 405 -12.40 21.70 0.40
CA SER A 405 -13.80 21.29 0.36
C SER A 405 -14.19 20.55 1.65
N TYR A 406 -15.49 20.51 1.96
CA TYR A 406 -16.01 19.73 3.08
C TYR A 406 -15.53 18.27 3.05
N ALA A 407 -15.56 17.63 1.88
CA ALA A 407 -15.14 16.24 1.73
C ALA A 407 -13.62 16.05 1.96
N GLN A 408 -12.78 17.03 1.59
CA GLN A 408 -11.35 17.00 1.90
C GLN A 408 -11.11 17.16 3.41
N LEU A 409 -11.79 18.11 4.07
CA LEU A 409 -11.69 18.29 5.52
C LEU A 409 -12.17 17.06 6.29
N GLU A 410 -13.30 16.48 5.87
CA GLU A 410 -13.80 15.22 6.41
C GLU A 410 -12.79 14.10 6.18
N GLY A 411 -12.23 13.98 4.97
CA GLY A 411 -11.27 12.94 4.64
C GLY A 411 -9.97 13.03 5.42
N LEU A 412 -9.43 14.22 5.68
CA LEU A 412 -8.26 14.40 6.56
C LEU A 412 -8.53 13.89 7.98
N ARG A 413 -9.78 13.93 8.42
CA ARG A 413 -10.18 13.44 9.75
C ARG A 413 -10.53 11.96 9.76
N THR A 414 -11.12 11.42 8.69
CA THR A 414 -11.82 10.13 8.73
C THR A 414 -11.27 9.04 7.84
N LEU A 415 -10.54 9.35 6.74
CA LEU A 415 -9.97 8.31 5.89
C LEU A 415 -9.10 7.39 6.75
N ARG A 416 -9.51 6.12 6.81
CA ARG A 416 -8.96 5.16 7.76
C ARG A 416 -7.57 4.72 7.31
N TYR A 417 -6.65 4.68 8.27
CA TYR A 417 -5.33 4.08 8.13
C TYR A 417 -5.26 2.85 9.02
N ASP A 418 -4.53 1.83 8.58
CA ASP A 418 -4.29 0.66 9.42
C ASP A 418 -3.04 0.81 10.29
N SER A 419 -2.99 0.01 11.35
CA SER A 419 -1.79 -0.13 12.18
C SER A 419 -0.93 -1.27 11.67
N SER A 420 0.38 -1.14 11.81
CA SER A 420 1.32 -2.19 11.45
C SER A 420 2.55 -2.11 12.35
N CYS A 421 2.96 -3.26 12.88
CA CYS A 421 4.17 -3.40 13.67
C CYS A 421 5.05 -4.51 13.09
N LYS A 422 6.36 -4.27 13.10
CA LYS A 422 7.37 -5.29 12.82
C LYS A 422 8.38 -5.36 13.95
N VAL A 423 8.76 -6.58 14.32
CA VAL A 423 9.88 -6.85 15.23
C VAL A 423 10.92 -7.68 14.49
N GLY A 424 12.01 -7.03 14.08
CA GLY A 424 13.18 -7.70 13.53
C GLY A 424 14.07 -8.20 14.67
N ILE A 425 14.53 -9.45 14.57
CA ILE A 425 15.48 -10.03 15.54
C ILE A 425 16.69 -10.56 14.81
N ARG A 426 17.86 -10.27 15.36
CA ARG A 426 19.16 -10.82 14.97
C ARG A 426 19.57 -11.90 15.96
N PHE A 427 19.85 -13.09 15.44
CA PHE A 427 20.38 -14.23 16.18
C PHE A 427 21.87 -14.48 15.86
N SER A 428 22.54 -15.39 16.57
CA SER A 428 23.90 -15.83 16.19
C SER A 428 23.93 -16.77 14.99
N SER A 429 22.87 -17.58 14.82
CA SER A 429 22.76 -18.56 13.74
C SER A 429 21.38 -18.55 13.12
N ARG A 430 21.30 -18.97 11.85
CA ARG A 430 20.04 -19.20 11.13
C ARG A 430 19.44 -20.54 11.56
N TRP A 431 19.13 -20.68 12.85
CA TRP A 431 18.64 -21.92 13.47
C TRP A 431 17.41 -22.52 12.77
N TRP A 432 16.59 -21.69 12.13
CA TRP A 432 15.43 -22.10 11.35
C TRP A 432 15.78 -22.90 10.09
N GLN A 433 17.01 -22.80 9.60
CA GLN A 433 17.48 -23.58 8.44
C GLN A 433 17.93 -25.00 8.83
N THR A 434 18.12 -25.28 10.12
CA THR A 434 18.65 -26.55 10.64
C THR A 434 17.63 -27.31 11.50
N LEU A 435 16.34 -26.98 11.39
CA LEU A 435 15.29 -27.64 12.15
C LEU A 435 15.14 -29.11 11.75
N PRO A 436 14.90 -30.03 12.71
CA PRO A 436 14.65 -31.45 12.42
C PRO A 436 13.42 -31.69 11.53
N THR A 437 12.45 -30.79 11.57
CA THR A 437 11.19 -30.82 10.78
C THR A 437 11.36 -30.39 9.33
N GLY A 438 12.57 -29.97 8.94
CA GLY A 438 12.89 -29.47 7.61
C GLY A 438 13.42 -28.05 7.64
N SER A 439 14.34 -27.77 6.70
CA SER A 439 14.95 -26.46 6.54
C SER A 439 13.93 -25.41 6.09
N ILE A 440 13.78 -24.32 6.85
CA ILE A 440 12.97 -23.17 6.45
C ILE A 440 13.83 -22.18 5.66
N LYS A 441 13.42 -21.84 4.43
CA LYS A 441 14.15 -21.04 3.45
C LYS A 441 13.22 -20.00 2.81
N GLY A 442 13.13 -18.82 3.40
CA GLY A 442 12.06 -17.85 3.08
C GLY A 442 10.69 -18.31 3.61
N GLY A 443 9.61 -17.73 3.11
CA GLY A 443 8.24 -18.03 3.51
C GLY A 443 7.83 -17.47 4.88
N GLN A 444 6.62 -17.83 5.32
CA GLN A 444 6.00 -17.26 6.52
C GLN A 444 5.33 -18.34 7.39
N THR A 445 5.61 -18.36 8.69
CA THR A 445 4.79 -19.11 9.67
C THR A 445 3.66 -18.20 10.16
N LYS A 446 2.42 -18.70 10.19
CA LYS A 446 1.23 -17.94 10.64
C LYS A 446 0.58 -18.58 11.87
N THR A 447 0.06 -17.77 12.79
CA THR A 447 -0.51 -18.23 14.07
C THR A 447 -1.54 -17.25 14.65
N ASP A 448 -2.37 -17.72 15.60
CA ASP A 448 -3.19 -16.89 16.48
C ASP A 448 -2.48 -16.42 17.78
N ARG A 449 -1.21 -16.79 17.96
CA ARG A 449 -0.32 -16.21 18.99
C ARG A 449 0.01 -14.74 18.73
N VAL A 450 0.64 -14.09 19.71
CA VAL A 450 0.98 -12.65 19.65
C VAL A 450 1.82 -12.30 18.43
N VAL A 451 2.76 -13.18 18.03
CA VAL A 451 3.63 -12.94 16.86
C VAL A 451 2.88 -12.82 15.52
N ARG A 452 1.68 -13.43 15.42
CA ARG A 452 0.83 -13.57 14.22
C ARG A 452 1.52 -14.12 12.97
N THR A 453 2.51 -13.42 12.43
CA THR A 453 3.30 -13.84 11.27
C THR A 453 4.80 -13.73 11.57
N VAL A 454 5.51 -14.85 11.42
CA VAL A 454 6.98 -14.90 11.42
C VAL A 454 7.45 -14.96 9.97
N VAL A 455 8.24 -13.99 9.52
CA VAL A 455 8.73 -13.91 8.14
C VAL A 455 10.21 -14.28 8.10
N PHE A 456 10.52 -15.35 7.39
CA PHE A 456 11.89 -15.78 7.17
C PHE A 456 12.48 -15.05 5.96
N PRO A 457 13.75 -14.62 6.02
CA PRO A 457 14.35 -13.88 4.92
C PRO A 457 14.45 -14.76 3.66
N SER A 458 13.99 -14.22 2.53
CA SER A 458 14.18 -14.80 1.19
C SER A 458 15.60 -14.58 0.64
N TYR A 459 16.41 -13.81 1.35
CA TYR A 459 17.78 -13.44 1.01
C TYR A 459 18.82 -14.10 1.93
N GLY A 460 20.04 -14.27 1.40
CA GLY A 460 21.12 -14.98 2.09
C GLY A 460 20.82 -16.47 2.35
N VAL A 461 19.82 -17.05 1.68
CA VAL A 461 19.33 -18.42 1.94
C VAL A 461 20.42 -19.48 1.72
N ASN A 462 21.23 -19.31 0.68
CA ASN A 462 22.32 -20.22 0.31
C ASN A 462 23.72 -19.63 0.60
N ASP A 463 23.78 -18.49 1.31
CA ASP A 463 25.03 -17.83 1.66
C ASP A 463 25.42 -18.20 3.09
N LEU A 464 26.49 -19.00 3.23
CA LEU A 464 27.00 -19.47 4.53
C LEU A 464 27.52 -18.34 5.42
N ASN A 465 27.80 -17.16 4.85
CA ASN A 465 28.24 -15.99 5.58
C ASN A 465 27.09 -15.05 5.95
N ALA A 466 25.84 -15.37 5.57
CA ALA A 466 24.70 -14.52 5.84
C ALA A 466 24.46 -14.33 7.35
N ASP A 467 24.13 -13.10 7.74
CA ASP A 467 23.66 -12.81 9.09
C ASP A 467 22.29 -13.47 9.34
N ALA A 468 21.95 -13.68 10.61
CA ALA A 468 20.75 -14.37 11.03
C ALA A 468 19.68 -13.39 11.50
N VAL A 469 19.21 -12.57 10.57
CA VAL A 469 18.09 -11.64 10.78
C VAL A 469 16.79 -12.24 10.25
N MET A 470 15.71 -12.10 11.03
CA MET A 470 14.34 -12.41 10.60
C MET A 470 13.36 -11.35 11.08
N ILE A 471 12.17 -11.29 10.48
CA ILE A 471 11.04 -10.57 11.07
C ILE A 471 10.30 -11.57 11.97
N ALA A 472 10.56 -11.49 13.26
CA ALA A 472 10.02 -12.42 14.25
C ALA A 472 8.54 -12.20 14.56
N SER A 473 8.02 -11.01 14.27
CA SER A 473 6.61 -10.68 14.38
C SER A 473 6.26 -9.63 13.32
N TYR A 474 5.25 -9.90 12.51
CA TYR A 474 4.63 -8.95 11.59
C TYR A 474 3.12 -8.96 11.78
N THR A 475 2.58 -7.85 12.28
CA THR A 475 1.18 -7.72 12.72
C THR A 475 0.53 -6.50 12.07
N TRP A 476 -0.79 -6.58 11.87
CA TRP A 476 -1.63 -5.50 11.35
C TRP A 476 -2.83 -5.21 12.27
N SER A 477 -3.56 -4.13 11.99
CA SER A 477 -4.82 -3.77 12.65
C SER A 477 -4.74 -3.86 14.19
N GLN A 478 -5.68 -4.55 14.83
CA GLN A 478 -5.76 -4.68 16.29
C GLN A 478 -4.59 -5.45 16.88
N ASP A 479 -4.02 -6.40 16.15
CA ASP A 479 -2.82 -7.12 16.60
C ASP A 479 -1.63 -6.17 16.71
N ALA A 480 -1.45 -5.33 15.69
CA ALA A 480 -0.42 -4.30 15.70
C ALA A 480 -0.63 -3.27 16.81
N ALA A 481 -1.87 -2.84 17.07
CA ALA A 481 -2.15 -1.91 18.17
C ALA A 481 -1.80 -2.51 19.56
N ARG A 482 -2.04 -3.81 19.76
CA ARG A 482 -1.67 -4.51 21.00
C ARG A 482 -0.17 -4.65 21.16
N VAL A 483 0.53 -5.05 20.08
CA VAL A 483 1.99 -5.15 20.07
C VAL A 483 2.64 -3.77 20.25
N GLY A 484 2.14 -2.77 19.54
CA GLY A 484 2.58 -1.38 19.57
C GLY A 484 2.54 -0.75 20.96
N GLY A 485 1.51 -1.06 21.76
CA GLY A 485 1.43 -0.62 23.16
C GLY A 485 2.59 -1.08 24.07
N LEU A 486 3.41 -2.04 23.62
CA LEU A 486 4.62 -2.50 24.30
C LEU A 486 5.92 -1.96 23.66
N ILE A 487 5.85 -1.29 22.51
CA ILE A 487 6.99 -0.69 21.81
C ILE A 487 7.24 0.73 22.38
N ASN A 488 7.55 0.80 23.67
CA ASN A 488 7.76 2.06 24.40
C ASN A 488 9.22 2.53 24.40
N GLY A 489 10.02 2.04 23.47
CA GLY A 489 11.43 2.34 23.32
C GLY A 489 12.35 1.23 23.83
N ARG A 490 13.58 1.27 23.33
CA ARG A 490 14.54 0.19 23.51
C ARG A 490 14.96 0.03 24.97
N HIS A 491 15.08 -1.23 25.41
CA HIS A 491 15.51 -1.60 26.78
C HIS A 491 14.53 -1.17 27.89
N THR A 492 13.29 -0.83 27.56
CA THR A 492 12.21 -0.70 28.55
C THR A 492 11.74 -2.07 29.03
N ALA A 493 11.11 -2.13 30.20
CA ALA A 493 10.54 -3.38 30.71
C ALA A 493 9.44 -3.94 29.80
N ASP A 494 8.63 -3.04 29.20
CA ASP A 494 7.56 -3.41 28.27
C ASP A 494 8.12 -4.03 26.99
N GLU A 495 9.14 -3.42 26.39
CA GLU A 495 9.73 -3.96 25.17
C GLU A 495 10.47 -5.27 25.46
N GLN A 496 11.16 -5.39 26.60
CA GLN A 496 11.78 -6.66 27.00
C GLN A 496 10.73 -7.76 27.23
N PHE A 497 9.58 -7.42 27.80
CA PHE A 497 8.45 -8.34 27.94
C PHE A 497 7.92 -8.78 26.57
N LEU A 498 7.78 -7.86 25.60
CA LEU A 498 7.40 -8.19 24.23
C LEU A 498 8.40 -9.17 23.60
N ILE A 499 9.71 -8.90 23.67
CA ILE A 499 10.74 -9.77 23.11
C ILE A 499 10.71 -11.16 23.77
N ASP A 500 10.58 -11.24 25.09
CA ASP A 500 10.49 -12.53 25.79
C ASP A 500 9.24 -13.32 25.38
N ASN A 501 8.10 -12.67 25.09
CA ASN A 501 6.92 -13.36 24.55
C ASN A 501 7.12 -13.83 23.11
N ILE A 502 7.71 -13.00 22.25
CA ILE A 502 8.04 -13.37 20.87
C ILE A 502 8.96 -14.60 20.84
N LEU A 503 10.00 -14.63 21.68
CA LEU A 503 10.90 -15.78 21.77
C LEU A 503 10.18 -17.05 22.27
N LYS A 504 9.21 -16.94 23.19
CA LYS A 504 8.39 -18.09 23.64
C LYS A 504 7.51 -18.61 22.52
N ASP A 505 6.89 -17.72 21.74
CA ASP A 505 6.08 -18.10 20.60
C ASP A 505 6.94 -18.76 19.50
N LEU A 506 8.11 -18.19 19.19
CA LEU A 506 9.07 -18.81 18.27
C LEU A 506 9.48 -20.22 18.72
N ALA A 507 9.72 -20.42 20.02
CA ALA A 507 10.04 -21.72 20.59
C ALA A 507 8.89 -22.73 20.41
N ALA A 508 7.66 -22.33 20.73
CA ALA A 508 6.48 -23.18 20.59
C ALA A 508 6.19 -23.57 19.13
N LEU A 509 6.43 -22.65 18.20
CA LEU A 509 6.17 -22.84 16.78
C LEU A 509 7.21 -23.72 16.07
N HIS A 510 8.47 -23.75 16.52
CA HIS A 510 9.58 -24.30 15.73
C HIS A 510 10.39 -25.38 16.44
N ASP A 511 9.83 -26.03 17.48
CA ASP A 511 10.46 -27.16 18.19
C ASP A 511 11.87 -26.84 18.74
N VAL A 512 12.08 -25.59 19.16
CA VAL A 512 13.28 -25.14 19.87
C VAL A 512 12.92 -24.66 21.27
N THR A 513 13.89 -24.57 22.17
CA THR A 513 13.61 -24.10 23.54
C THR A 513 13.75 -22.59 23.67
N PHE A 514 12.99 -21.99 24.59
CA PHE A 514 13.13 -20.58 24.93
C PHE A 514 14.55 -20.24 25.39
N ASP A 515 15.18 -21.10 26.20
CA ASP A 515 16.56 -20.91 26.67
C ASP A 515 17.58 -20.95 25.52
N PHE A 516 17.36 -21.80 24.51
CA PHE A 516 18.17 -21.81 23.30
C PHE A 516 18.03 -20.48 22.56
N LEU A 517 16.81 -20.00 22.32
CA LEU A 517 16.60 -18.72 21.63
C LEU A 517 17.15 -17.52 22.40
N LYS A 518 17.08 -17.53 23.74
CA LYS A 518 17.74 -16.50 24.57
C LYS A 518 19.26 -16.49 24.39
N LYS A 519 19.89 -17.65 24.27
CA LYS A 519 21.34 -17.76 24.01
C LYS A 519 21.70 -17.33 22.59
N GLU A 520 20.80 -17.55 21.64
CA GLU A 520 20.98 -17.13 20.25
C GLU A 520 20.75 -15.63 20.03
N LEU A 521 19.92 -14.98 20.84
CA LEU A 521 19.58 -13.55 20.70
C LEU A 521 20.85 -12.68 20.71
N ARG A 522 20.98 -11.79 19.73
CA ARG A 522 22.07 -10.82 19.62
C ARG A 522 21.58 -9.39 19.64
N ASP A 523 20.51 -9.10 18.88
CA ASP A 523 19.89 -7.78 18.86
C ASP A 523 18.43 -7.85 18.36
N TRP A 524 17.65 -6.78 18.56
CA TRP A 524 16.31 -6.61 18.01
C TRP A 524 16.01 -5.14 17.69
N CYS A 525 15.03 -4.95 16.80
CA CYS A 525 14.42 -3.66 16.51
C CYS A 525 12.92 -3.87 16.34
N ALA A 526 12.14 -3.23 17.22
CA ALA A 526 10.69 -3.16 17.12
C ALA A 526 10.29 -1.79 16.54
N TRP A 527 9.29 -1.78 15.66
CA TRP A 527 8.78 -0.56 15.04
C TRP A 527 7.26 -0.61 14.94
N GLU A 528 6.61 0.46 15.40
CA GLU A 528 5.18 0.72 15.26
C GLU A 528 4.96 1.96 14.39
N TRP A 529 4.24 1.81 13.29
CA TRP A 529 4.01 2.90 12.34
C TRP A 529 3.06 4.00 12.85
N TYR A 530 2.18 3.70 13.82
CA TYR A 530 1.32 4.73 14.43
C TYR A 530 2.09 5.68 15.35
N SER A 531 3.22 5.23 15.90
CA SER A 531 4.08 5.99 16.79
C SER A 531 5.11 6.85 16.03
N ASP A 532 5.24 6.69 14.71
CA ASP A 532 6.09 7.55 13.87
C ASP A 532 5.41 8.92 13.64
N PRO A 533 6.00 10.04 14.14
CA PRO A 533 5.40 11.37 14.05
C PRO A 533 5.29 11.93 12.63
N PHE A 534 5.90 11.29 11.62
CA PHE A 534 5.86 11.70 10.23
C PHE A 534 4.87 10.89 9.37
N THR A 535 4.36 9.77 9.88
CA THR A 535 3.37 8.95 9.16
C THR A 535 2.05 8.80 9.90
N LEU A 536 2.08 8.65 11.23
CA LEU A 536 0.91 8.51 12.10
C LEU A 536 -0.07 7.42 11.62
N GLY A 537 0.49 6.29 11.21
CA GLY A 537 -0.22 5.16 10.60
C GLY A 537 0.68 4.40 9.62
N ALA A 538 0.32 3.15 9.32
CA ALA A 538 1.07 2.32 8.39
C ALA A 538 0.76 2.67 6.93
N PHE A 539 -0.50 2.55 6.53
CA PHE A 539 -1.01 2.82 5.18
C PHE A 539 -2.52 3.00 5.21
N ALA A 540 -3.10 3.57 4.15
CA ALA A 540 -4.54 3.64 4.05
C ALA A 540 -5.15 2.23 4.01
N LEU A 541 -6.25 2.07 4.73
CA LEU A 541 -7.10 0.91 4.65
C LEU A 541 -8.49 1.39 5.03
N PHE A 542 -9.21 1.85 4.02
CA PHE A 542 -10.42 2.62 4.14
C PHE A 542 -11.55 1.84 4.82
N GLY A 543 -12.34 2.60 5.58
CA GLY A 543 -13.60 2.13 6.12
C GLY A 543 -14.69 2.10 5.05
N PRO A 544 -15.83 1.45 5.34
CA PRO A 544 -16.94 1.35 4.40
C PRO A 544 -17.40 2.72 3.87
N GLY A 545 -17.53 2.83 2.55
CA GLY A 545 -18.01 4.00 1.82
C GLY A 545 -16.97 5.10 1.60
N GLN A 546 -15.77 4.99 2.16
CA GLN A 546 -14.76 6.06 2.10
C GLN A 546 -14.14 6.21 0.71
N PHE A 547 -13.94 5.11 0.00
CA PHE A 547 -13.39 5.10 -1.36
C PHE A 547 -14.33 5.79 -2.36
N SER A 548 -15.63 5.52 -2.25
CA SER A 548 -16.64 6.06 -3.15
C SER A 548 -17.08 7.48 -2.83
N SER A 549 -17.10 7.88 -1.55
CA SER A 549 -17.72 9.15 -1.10
C SER A 549 -16.74 10.26 -0.71
N ILE A 550 -15.52 9.92 -0.25
CA ILE A 550 -14.57 10.89 0.33
C ILE A 550 -13.30 11.01 -0.52
N TYR A 551 -12.67 9.88 -0.83
CA TYR A 551 -11.42 9.80 -1.62
C TYR A 551 -11.42 10.66 -2.90
N PRO A 552 -12.49 10.69 -3.75
CA PRO A 552 -12.47 11.44 -5.00
C PRO A 552 -12.32 12.95 -4.82
N ALA A 553 -12.56 13.48 -3.61
CA ALA A 553 -12.44 14.91 -3.33
C ALA A 553 -10.99 15.41 -3.41
N PHE A 554 -10.01 14.57 -3.08
CA PHE A 554 -8.60 14.96 -3.06
C PHE A 554 -8.04 15.21 -4.47
N GLY A 555 -8.57 14.55 -5.50
CA GLY A 555 -8.16 14.73 -6.90
C GLY A 555 -8.45 16.12 -7.49
N GLN A 556 -9.23 16.97 -6.80
CA GLN A 556 -9.52 18.34 -7.25
C GLN A 556 -8.42 19.34 -6.88
N GLY A 557 -7.54 18.98 -5.95
CA GLY A 557 -6.64 19.90 -5.29
C GLY A 557 -7.37 20.95 -4.43
N ALA A 558 -6.60 21.87 -3.86
CA ALA A 558 -7.05 23.01 -3.06
C ALA A 558 -6.39 24.30 -3.55
N ALA A 559 -6.73 25.43 -2.93
CA ALA A 559 -6.12 26.74 -3.19
C ALA A 559 -6.09 27.13 -4.68
N GLY A 560 -7.20 27.02 -5.40
CA GLY A 560 -7.19 27.33 -6.83
C GLY A 560 -6.72 26.17 -7.73
N GLY A 561 -6.57 24.96 -7.19
CA GLY A 561 -5.91 23.84 -7.87
C GLY A 561 -4.39 23.97 -7.89
N ARG A 562 -3.82 24.70 -6.92
CA ARG A 562 -2.37 24.92 -6.78
C ARG A 562 -1.75 24.09 -5.67
N LEU A 563 -2.54 23.69 -4.68
CA LEU A 563 -2.17 22.67 -3.71
C LEU A 563 -2.72 21.34 -4.21
N LEU A 564 -1.83 20.40 -4.51
CA LEU A 564 -2.14 19.05 -4.96
C LEU A 564 -1.72 18.05 -3.88
N PHE A 565 -2.40 16.91 -3.85
CA PHE A 565 -2.12 15.86 -2.87
C PHE A 565 -1.78 14.56 -3.63
N ALA A 566 -0.76 13.86 -3.17
CA ALA A 566 -0.31 12.59 -3.71
C ALA A 566 0.20 11.67 -2.58
N GLY A 567 0.37 10.39 -2.86
CA GLY A 567 0.74 9.36 -1.87
C GLY A 567 -0.15 8.13 -2.02
N GLU A 568 0.16 7.05 -1.30
CA GLU A 568 -0.59 5.78 -1.45
C GLU A 568 -2.08 5.94 -1.13
N ALA A 569 -2.45 6.70 -0.09
CA ALA A 569 -3.85 6.91 0.29
C ALA A 569 -4.66 7.71 -0.75
N LEU A 570 -3.97 8.26 -1.75
CA LEU A 570 -4.53 9.00 -2.87
C LEU A 570 -4.29 8.25 -4.19
N SER A 571 -4.36 6.93 -4.11
CA SER A 571 -4.32 5.98 -5.21
C SER A 571 -5.40 4.91 -5.05
N ASP A 572 -5.51 4.01 -6.02
CA ASP A 572 -6.35 2.81 -5.98
C ASP A 572 -5.57 1.56 -5.51
N GLN A 573 -4.36 1.75 -4.97
CA GLN A 573 -3.47 0.70 -4.45
C GLN A 573 -2.76 1.20 -3.19
N HIS A 574 -3.34 0.95 -2.01
CA HIS A 574 -2.90 1.59 -0.76
C HIS A 574 -1.66 0.96 -0.09
N ALA A 575 -1.40 -0.34 -0.27
CA ALA A 575 -0.33 -1.04 0.46
C ALA A 575 0.46 -2.02 -0.42
#